data_AF-A0A7Y2AIK6-F1
#
_entry.id   AF-A0A7Y2AIK6-F1
#
_cell.length_a   1.000
_cell.length_b   1.000
_cell.length_c   1.000
_cell.angle_alpha   90.00
_cell.angle_beta   90.00
_cell.angle_gamma   90.00
#
_symmetry.space_group_name_H-M   'P 1'
#
loop_
_entity.id
_entity.type
_entity.pdbx_description
1 polymer ?
#
loop_
_entity_poly.entity_id
_entity_poly.type
_entity_poly.pdbx_seq_one_letter_code
_entity_poly.pdbx_strand_id
1 'polypeptide(L)'
;VLAQPTLDRQEQGFEDVLLTPLLLHYRPFNSRHAPYTETQYVVDDATDEIDGHDCLLLRPRDGGRFELSRYHYYVAPALNFATVRIDAAWNGNLAWRYQIQYEQIEGRWQPANYMIQKFRDEQIAEFAKVTVAELQINQPIDDDLFRYDDISDQ
;
A
#
# COMPACT_ATOMS: atom_id res chain seq x y z
N VAL A 1 -13.07 29.67 4.98
CA VAL A 1 -12.81 28.78 3.83
C VAL A 1 -11.45 28.16 4.09
N LEU A 2 -11.41 26.92 4.59
CA LEU A 2 -10.15 26.22 4.79
C LEU A 2 -9.63 25.86 3.39
N ALA A 3 -8.40 26.28 3.09
CA ALA A 3 -7.75 25.95 1.83
C ALA A 3 -7.70 24.42 1.70
N GLN A 4 -8.22 23.87 0.61
CA GLN A 4 -8.04 22.46 0.29
C GLN A 4 -6.53 22.19 0.17
N PRO A 5 -5.98 21.20 0.87
CA PRO A 5 -4.60 20.80 0.65
C PRO A 5 -4.43 20.45 -0.83
N THR A 6 -3.55 21.17 -1.51
CA THR A 6 -3.17 20.86 -2.89
C THR A 6 -2.41 19.54 -2.91
N LEU A 7 -2.63 18.72 -3.95
CA LEU A 7 -1.93 17.44 -4.16
C LEU A 7 -0.41 17.58 -3.97
N ASP A 8 0.14 18.74 -4.38
CA ASP A 8 1.54 19.13 -4.27
C ASP A 8 2.09 19.11 -2.81
N ARG A 9 1.25 19.31 -1.78
CA ARG A 9 1.71 19.24 -0.37
C ARG A 9 1.85 17.82 0.17
N GLN A 10 1.36 16.80 -0.54
CA GLN A 10 1.54 15.39 -0.18
C GLN A 10 2.69 14.72 -0.95
N GLU A 11 3.42 15.48 -1.78
CA GLU A 11 4.62 15.00 -2.47
C GLU A 11 5.80 14.75 -1.51
N GLN A 12 5.76 15.35 -0.31
CA GLN A 12 6.65 15.03 0.80
C GLN A 12 6.23 13.70 1.45
N GLY A 13 6.68 12.59 0.87
CA GLY A 13 6.38 11.24 1.37
C GLY A 13 6.44 10.13 0.32
N PHE A 14 6.89 10.41 -0.91
CA PHE A 14 7.01 9.39 -1.96
C PHE A 14 7.81 8.16 -1.49
N GLU A 15 8.86 8.36 -0.68
CA GLU A 15 9.68 7.28 -0.12
C GLU A 15 8.91 6.40 0.89
N ASP A 16 8.11 6.99 1.78
CA ASP A 16 7.21 6.25 2.69
C ASP A 16 6.15 5.46 1.90
N VAL A 17 5.72 6.04 0.77
CA VAL A 17 4.78 5.44 -0.16
C VAL A 17 5.40 4.24 -0.89
N LEU A 18 6.71 4.26 -1.20
CA LEU A 18 7.42 3.14 -1.82
C LEU A 18 7.42 1.87 -0.95
N LEU A 19 7.50 2.04 0.37
CA LEU A 19 7.58 0.92 1.32
C LEU A 19 6.22 0.44 1.82
N THR A 20 5.15 1.21 1.58
CA THR A 20 3.80 0.89 2.05
C THR A 20 3.33 -0.53 1.64
N PRO A 21 3.53 -0.99 0.39
CA PRO A 21 3.20 -2.37 0.01
C PRO A 21 3.91 -3.46 0.81
N LEU A 22 5.22 -3.28 1.07
CA LEU A 22 6.04 -4.18 1.90
C LEU A 22 5.52 -4.23 3.33
N LEU A 23 5.29 -3.05 3.91
CA LEU A 23 4.77 -2.92 5.26
C LEU A 23 3.40 -3.57 5.39
N LEU A 24 2.54 -3.46 4.39
CA LEU A 24 1.21 -4.08 4.40
C LEU A 24 1.25 -5.61 4.27
N HIS A 25 2.26 -6.18 3.59
CA HIS A 25 2.42 -7.63 3.54
C HIS A 25 2.84 -8.22 4.90
N TYR A 26 3.81 -7.61 5.58
CA TYR A 26 4.35 -8.14 6.86
C TYR A 26 3.67 -7.62 8.11
N ARG A 27 3.13 -6.40 8.06
CA ARG A 27 2.46 -5.71 9.16
C ARG A 27 1.20 -5.01 8.64
N PRO A 28 0.22 -5.77 8.12
CA PRO A 28 -1.02 -5.22 7.53
C PRO A 28 -1.78 -4.24 8.43
N PHE A 29 -1.52 -4.25 9.75
CA PHE A 29 -2.36 -3.58 10.75
C PHE A 29 -1.66 -2.53 11.63
N ASN A 30 -0.37 -2.21 11.41
CA ASN A 30 0.39 -1.27 12.28
C ASN A 30 1.04 -0.09 11.54
N SER A 31 0.66 0.19 10.29
CA SER A 31 1.24 1.32 9.55
C SER A 31 0.46 2.62 9.79
N ARG A 32 1.16 3.74 10.08
CA ARG A 32 0.59 5.09 10.11
C ARG A 32 -0.06 5.51 8.77
N HIS A 33 0.30 4.83 7.68
CA HIS A 33 -0.20 5.05 6.31
C HIS A 33 -1.37 4.15 5.94
N ALA A 34 -1.68 3.15 6.77
CA ALA A 34 -2.91 2.37 6.71
C ALA A 34 -3.50 2.31 8.13
N PRO A 35 -3.96 3.46 8.66
CA PRO A 35 -4.65 3.47 9.93
C PRO A 35 -5.94 2.68 9.76
N TYR A 36 -5.94 1.41 10.20
CA TYR A 36 -7.17 0.70 10.55
C TYR A 36 -7.71 1.37 11.83
N THR A 37 -8.14 2.63 11.73
CA THR A 37 -8.86 3.35 12.78
C THR A 37 -10.28 2.81 12.82
N GLU A 38 -10.47 1.59 13.32
CA GLU A 38 -11.79 0.96 13.56
C GLU A 38 -12.79 1.13 12.39
N THR A 39 -12.29 1.35 11.18
CA THR A 39 -13.09 1.55 9.99
C THR A 39 -13.51 0.15 9.58
N GLN A 40 -14.79 -0.13 9.75
CA GLN A 40 -15.36 -1.41 9.33
C GLN A 40 -15.11 -1.52 7.83
N TYR A 41 -14.28 -2.46 7.39
CA TYR A 41 -14.14 -2.74 5.96
C TYR A 41 -15.27 -3.67 5.55
N VAL A 42 -15.83 -3.41 4.36
CA VAL A 42 -16.79 -4.30 3.73
C VAL A 42 -16.01 -5.13 2.71
N VAL A 43 -16.17 -6.45 2.80
CA VAL A 43 -15.76 -7.38 1.75
C VAL A 43 -16.82 -7.28 0.67
N ASP A 44 -16.42 -6.87 -0.53
CA ASP A 44 -17.26 -6.99 -1.71
C ASP A 44 -16.97 -8.34 -2.36
N ASP A 45 -18.01 -9.10 -2.69
CA ASP A 45 -17.90 -10.40 -3.39
C ASP A 45 -17.57 -10.23 -4.88
N ALA A 46 -17.43 -8.98 -5.35
CA ALA A 46 -16.93 -8.68 -6.68
C ALA A 46 -15.51 -9.23 -6.84
N THR A 47 -15.40 -10.30 -7.64
CA THR A 47 -14.12 -10.89 -8.04
C THR A 47 -13.56 -10.10 -9.22
N ASP A 48 -12.41 -9.45 -9.00
CA ASP A 48 -11.58 -8.90 -10.08
C ASP A 48 -10.41 -9.86 -10.31
N GLU A 49 -9.99 -10.06 -11.56
CA GLU A 49 -8.80 -10.85 -11.89
C GLU A 49 -7.60 -9.90 -12.00
N ILE A 50 -6.62 -10.06 -11.11
CA ILE A 50 -5.41 -9.22 -11.09
C ILE A 50 -4.20 -10.12 -11.21
N ASP A 51 -3.44 -9.92 -12.28
CA ASP A 51 -2.24 -10.71 -12.58
C ASP A 51 -2.49 -12.23 -12.53
N GLY A 52 -3.67 -12.67 -12.97
CA GLY A 52 -4.09 -14.08 -12.97
C GLY A 52 -4.61 -14.60 -11.63
N HIS A 53 -4.86 -13.72 -10.66
CA HIS A 53 -5.43 -14.09 -9.37
C HIS A 53 -6.85 -13.54 -9.20
N ASP A 54 -7.79 -14.43 -8.86
CA ASP A 54 -9.11 -14.02 -8.36
C ASP A 54 -8.94 -13.27 -7.04
N CYS A 55 -9.44 -12.03 -7.00
CA CYS A 55 -9.26 -11.14 -5.87
C CYS A 55 -10.59 -10.78 -5.21
N LEU A 56 -10.57 -10.72 -3.88
CA LEU A 56 -11.61 -10.09 -3.07
C LEU A 56 -11.30 -8.61 -2.90
N LEU A 57 -12.31 -7.76 -3.07
CA LEU A 57 -12.17 -6.31 -2.86
C LEU A 57 -12.57 -5.95 -1.42
N LEU A 58 -11.63 -5.36 -0.68
CA LEU A 58 -11.88 -4.76 0.63
C LEU A 58 -11.94 -3.23 0.49
N ARG A 59 -13.05 -2.64 0.92
CA ARG A 59 -13.27 -1.19 0.89
C ARG A 59 -13.77 -0.66 2.24
N PRO A 60 -13.47 0.59 2.62
CA PRO A 60 -14.02 1.18 3.83
C PRO A 60 -15.55 1.29 3.75
N ARG A 61 -16.26 0.97 4.85
CA ARG A 61 -17.73 1.05 4.95
C ARG A 61 -18.25 2.48 4.83
N ASP A 62 -17.56 3.44 5.42
CA ASP A 62 -17.96 4.84 5.45
C ASP A 62 -16.89 5.73 4.78
N GLY A 63 -17.26 6.36 3.67
CA GLY A 63 -16.41 7.33 2.99
C GLY A 63 -16.40 8.65 3.73
N GLY A 64 -15.36 8.91 4.54
CA GLY A 64 -15.12 10.23 5.14
C GLY A 64 -15.10 11.36 4.09
N ARG A 65 -15.41 12.58 4.51
CA ARG A 65 -15.53 13.77 3.64
C ARG A 65 -14.20 14.42 3.21
N PHE A 66 -13.04 13.85 3.56
CA PHE A 66 -11.71 14.44 3.28
C PHE A 66 -10.75 13.45 2.62
N GLU A 67 -9.68 13.96 2.04
CA GLU A 67 -9.40 13.74 0.62
C GLU A 67 -8.52 12.52 0.28
N LEU A 68 -7.86 11.80 1.21
CA LEU A 68 -7.11 10.54 0.93
C LEU A 68 -7.77 9.30 1.58
N SER A 69 -9.10 9.27 1.58
CA SER A 69 -9.87 8.44 2.51
C SER A 69 -10.37 7.11 1.94
N ARG A 70 -9.93 6.69 0.75
CA ARG A 70 -10.43 5.45 0.13
C ARG A 70 -9.30 4.63 -0.45
N TYR A 71 -8.75 3.78 0.42
CA TYR A 71 -7.95 2.64 -0.02
C TYR A 71 -8.88 1.49 -0.37
N HIS A 72 -8.70 0.95 -1.56
CA HIS A 72 -9.31 -0.29 -2.01
C HIS A 72 -8.22 -1.35 -2.06
N TYR A 73 -8.37 -2.41 -1.28
CA TYR A 73 -7.41 -3.50 -1.22
C TYR A 73 -7.95 -4.68 -2.00
N TYR A 74 -7.14 -5.21 -2.90
CA TYR A 74 -7.48 -6.40 -3.66
C TYR A 74 -6.63 -7.54 -3.11
N VAL A 75 -7.32 -8.54 -2.57
CA VAL A 75 -6.72 -9.62 -1.79
C VAL A 75 -6.93 -10.94 -2.50
N ALA A 76 -5.85 -11.65 -2.80
CA ALA A 76 -5.88 -12.93 -3.50
C ALA A 76 -5.94 -14.10 -2.49
N PRO A 77 -7.06 -14.83 -2.36
CA PRO A 77 -7.16 -15.96 -1.42
C PRO A 77 -6.16 -17.08 -1.75
N ALA A 78 -5.88 -17.32 -3.03
CA ALA A 78 -4.92 -18.31 -3.50
C ALA A 78 -3.47 -18.03 -3.02
N LEU A 79 -3.16 -16.78 -2.68
CA LEU A 79 -1.87 -16.34 -2.15
C LEU A 79 -1.90 -16.21 -0.62
N ASN A 80 -2.70 -17.03 0.07
CA ASN A 80 -2.92 -16.94 1.52
C ASN A 80 -3.42 -15.55 1.95
N PHE A 81 -4.41 -15.03 1.23
CA PHE A 81 -4.99 -13.71 1.45
C PHE A 81 -3.96 -12.56 1.38
N ALA A 82 -2.97 -12.67 0.51
CA ALA A 82 -2.04 -11.57 0.24
C ALA A 82 -2.72 -10.43 -0.53
N THR A 83 -2.36 -9.19 -0.20
CA THR A 83 -2.79 -8.01 -0.98
C THR A 83 -1.99 -7.95 -2.27
N VAL A 84 -2.63 -7.96 -3.43
CA VAL A 84 -1.97 -7.91 -4.74
C VAL A 84 -2.12 -6.56 -5.43
N ARG A 85 -3.14 -5.77 -5.07
CA ARG A 85 -3.31 -4.39 -5.53
C ARG A 85 -3.86 -3.52 -4.42
N ILE A 86 -3.45 -2.26 -4.42
CA ILE A 86 -4.05 -1.21 -3.60
C ILE A 86 -4.32 -0.03 -4.52
N ASP A 87 -5.56 0.45 -4.53
CA ASP A 87 -5.91 1.71 -5.18
C ASP A 87 -6.22 2.75 -4.10
N ALA A 88 -5.57 3.91 -4.16
CA ALA A 88 -5.88 5.05 -3.31
C ALA A 88 -6.56 6.12 -4.15
N ALA A 89 -7.77 6.51 -3.76
CA ALA A 89 -8.52 7.57 -4.44
C ALA A 89 -8.44 8.90 -3.68
N TRP A 90 -8.31 9.99 -4.44
CA TRP A 90 -8.41 11.37 -3.95
C TRP A 90 -9.55 12.10 -4.65
N ASN A 91 -10.49 12.64 -3.87
CA ASN A 91 -11.69 13.33 -4.40
C ASN A 91 -12.47 12.52 -5.46
N GLY A 92 -12.50 11.19 -5.30
CA GLY A 92 -13.19 10.27 -6.21
C GLY A 92 -12.37 9.83 -7.42
N ASN A 93 -11.20 10.42 -7.65
CA ASN A 93 -10.30 10.05 -8.73
C ASN A 93 -9.20 9.13 -8.21
N LEU A 94 -8.74 8.18 -9.04
CA LEU A 94 -7.56 7.39 -8.71
C LEU A 94 -6.35 8.32 -8.60
N ALA A 95 -5.68 8.29 -7.46
CA ALA A 95 -4.47 9.08 -7.20
C ALA A 95 -3.23 8.19 -7.18
N TRP A 96 -3.32 7.00 -6.59
CA TRP A 96 -2.22 6.05 -6.52
C TRP A 96 -2.70 4.63 -6.79
N ARG A 97 -1.86 3.85 -7.47
CA ARG A 97 -2.00 2.40 -7.58
C ARG A 97 -0.71 1.73 -7.19
N TYR A 98 -0.85 0.71 -6.36
CA TYR A 98 0.22 -0.21 -5.97
C TYR A 98 -0.15 -1.58 -6.51
N GLN A 99 0.74 -2.23 -7.25
CA GLN A 99 0.60 -3.63 -7.65
C GLN A 99 1.77 -4.41 -7.08
N ILE A 100 1.47 -5.58 -6.53
CA ILE A 100 2.42 -6.42 -5.80
C ILE A 100 2.46 -7.78 -6.48
N GLN A 101 3.63 -8.12 -7.00
CA GLN A 101 3.88 -9.42 -7.61
C GLN A 101 4.58 -10.31 -6.58
N TYR A 102 4.06 -11.52 -6.46
CA TYR A 102 4.53 -12.52 -5.51
C TYR A 102 5.29 -13.64 -6.21
N GLU A 103 6.29 -14.16 -5.51
CA GLU A 103 7.02 -15.36 -5.90
C GLU A 103 7.01 -16.35 -4.73
N GLN A 104 7.12 -17.64 -5.04
CA GLN A 104 7.19 -18.67 -4.03
C GLN A 104 8.66 -18.91 -3.65
N ILE A 105 9.03 -18.49 -2.43
CA ILE A 105 10.37 -18.66 -1.87
C ILE A 105 10.25 -19.58 -0.64
N GLU A 106 10.95 -20.70 -0.65
CA GLU A 106 10.94 -21.69 0.45
C GLU A 106 9.51 -22.13 0.86
N GLY A 107 8.62 -22.27 -0.12
CA GLY A 107 7.24 -22.68 0.09
C GLY A 107 6.29 -21.59 0.61
N ARG A 108 6.75 -20.33 0.73
CA ARG A 108 5.95 -19.18 1.15
C ARG A 108 5.84 -18.16 0.03
N TRP A 109 4.67 -17.55 -0.11
CA TRP A 109 4.49 -16.41 -1.02
C TRP A 109 5.16 -15.19 -0.45
N GLN A 110 6.15 -14.66 -1.17
CA GLN A 110 6.90 -13.49 -0.80
C GLN A 110 6.78 -12.43 -1.89
N PRO A 111 6.68 -11.15 -1.53
CA PRO A 111 6.56 -10.10 -2.51
C PRO A 111 7.93 -9.85 -3.17
N ALA A 112 7.99 -9.98 -4.49
CA ALA A 112 9.21 -9.92 -5.28
C ALA A 112 9.35 -8.60 -6.05
N ASN A 113 8.23 -8.06 -6.55
CA ASN A 113 8.21 -6.79 -7.25
C ASN A 113 7.00 -5.94 -6.84
N TYR A 114 7.19 -4.63 -6.82
CA TYR A 114 6.15 -3.64 -6.63
C TYR A 114 6.17 -2.65 -7.76
N MET A 115 4.98 -2.29 -8.21
CA MET A 115 4.77 -1.25 -9.18
C MET A 115 3.91 -0.17 -8.54
N ILE A 116 4.36 1.07 -8.64
CA ILE A 116 3.73 2.22 -8.02
C ILE A 116 3.47 3.24 -9.12
N GLN A 117 2.22 3.64 -9.24
CA GLN A 117 1.76 4.58 -10.24
C GLN A 117 1.05 5.72 -9.53
N LYS A 118 1.53 6.94 -9.75
CA LYS A 118 0.84 8.17 -9.36
C LYS A 118 0.06 8.67 -10.56
N PHE A 119 -1.20 9.03 -10.35
CA PHE A 119 -2.09 9.50 -11.39
C PHE A 119 -2.36 10.99 -11.24
N ARG A 120 -2.45 11.68 -12.37
CA ARG A 120 -2.93 13.06 -12.49
C ARG A 120 -3.84 13.12 -13.70
N ASP A 121 -5.08 13.57 -13.52
CA ASP A 121 -6.07 13.67 -14.60
C ASP A 121 -6.21 12.35 -15.39
N GLU A 122 -6.31 11.23 -14.67
CA GLU A 122 -6.43 9.85 -15.20
C GLU A 122 -5.21 9.32 -15.98
N GLN A 123 -4.13 10.10 -16.06
CA GLN A 123 -2.88 9.70 -16.68
C GLN A 123 -1.83 9.36 -15.62
N ILE A 124 -0.92 8.44 -15.95
CA ILE A 124 0.23 8.14 -15.09
C ILE A 124 1.19 9.33 -15.15
N ALA A 125 1.30 10.05 -14.04
CA ALA A 125 2.21 11.17 -13.89
C ALA A 125 3.61 10.70 -13.46
N GLU A 126 3.66 9.74 -12.53
CA GLU A 126 4.91 9.17 -12.03
C GLU A 126 4.79 7.66 -11.90
N PHE A 127 5.94 7.00 -12.02
CA PHE A 127 6.04 5.56 -11.98
C PHE A 127 7.30 5.14 -11.23
N ALA A 128 7.17 4.15 -10.36
CA ALA A 128 8.30 3.46 -9.77
C ALA A 128 8.09 1.94 -9.86
N LYS A 129 9.18 1.23 -10.13
CA LYS A 129 9.26 -0.22 -9.94
C LYS A 129 10.32 -0.50 -8.89
N VAL A 130 9.95 -1.27 -7.89
CA VAL A 130 10.83 -1.71 -6.81
C VAL A 130 10.93 -3.23 -6.90
N THR A 131 12.15 -3.76 -6.90
CA THR A 131 12.42 -5.20 -6.92
C THR A 131 13.12 -5.57 -5.62
N VAL A 132 12.61 -6.62 -4.96
CA VAL A 132 13.24 -7.19 -3.76
C VAL A 132 14.32 -8.14 -4.21
N ALA A 133 15.58 -7.73 -4.08
CA ALA A 133 16.72 -8.58 -4.43
C ALA A 133 16.99 -9.64 -3.36
N GLU A 134 16.86 -9.26 -2.09
CA GLU A 134 17.09 -10.13 -0.95
C GLU A 134 16.06 -9.84 0.13
N LEU A 135 15.54 -10.91 0.74
CA LEU A 135 14.52 -10.83 1.78
C LEU A 135 14.90 -11.76 2.92
N GLN A 136 15.20 -11.17 4.07
CA GLN A 136 15.61 -11.90 5.27
C GLN A 136 14.52 -11.75 6.33
N ILE A 137 13.79 -12.84 6.60
CA ILE A 137 12.69 -12.88 7.57
C ILE A 137 13.20 -13.54 8.87
N ASN A 138 12.73 -13.04 10.02
CA ASN A 138 13.11 -13.53 11.36
C ASN A 138 14.60 -13.38 11.69
N GLN A 139 15.31 -12.45 11.04
CA GLN A 139 16.61 -12.05 11.55
C GLN A 139 16.42 -11.19 12.80
N PRO A 140 17.22 -11.42 13.87
CA PRO A 140 17.28 -10.50 14.99
C PRO A 140 17.73 -9.14 14.46
N ILE A 141 16.88 -8.13 14.61
CA ILE A 141 17.24 -6.74 14.35
C ILE A 141 17.57 -6.13 15.71
N ASP A 142 18.69 -5.42 15.78
CA ASP A 142 19.06 -4.69 16.99
C ASP A 142 18.01 -3.61 17.28
N ASP A 143 17.46 -3.61 18.50
CA ASP A 143 16.46 -2.64 18.94
C ASP A 143 17.02 -1.21 18.88
N ASP A 144 18.34 -1.06 18.96
CA ASP A 144 19.03 0.23 18.92
C ASP A 144 18.89 0.92 17.54
N LEU A 145 18.65 0.17 16.46
CA LEU A 145 18.37 0.71 15.12
C LEU A 145 17.04 1.48 15.04
N PHE A 146 16.15 1.30 16.01
CA PHE A 146 14.87 2.01 16.07
C PHE A 146 14.91 3.23 17.01
N ARG A 147 16.08 3.53 17.60
CA ARG A 147 16.24 4.73 18.41
C ARG A 147 16.31 5.94 17.48
N TYR A 148 15.37 6.87 17.70
CA TYR A 148 15.23 8.10 16.92
C TYR A 148 16.45 9.04 17.00
N ASP A 149 17.33 8.82 17.98
CA ASP A 149 18.45 9.71 18.28
C ASP A 149 19.57 9.68 17.21
N ASP A 150 19.61 8.65 16.35
CA ASP A 150 20.66 8.49 15.33
C ASP A 150 20.29 9.02 13.93
N ILE A 151 19.05 9.47 13.72
CA ILE A 151 18.66 10.22 12.50
C ILE A 151 18.88 11.71 12.76
N SER A 152 20.10 12.08 13.16
CA SER A 152 20.49 13.49 13.29
C SER A 152 21.10 13.94 11.96
N ASP A 153 20.46 14.95 11.35
CA ASP A 153 20.87 15.68 10.14
C ASP A 153 22.38 15.62 9.83
N GLN A 154 22.74 14.79 8.83
CA GLN A 154 23.96 14.95 8.04
C GLN A 154 23.63 15.50 6.66
#